data_AF-A0A923KKA3-F1
#
_entry.id   AF-A0A923KKA3-F1
#
_cell.length_a   1.000
_cell.length_b   1.000
_cell.length_c   1.000
_cell.angle_alpha   90.00
_cell.angle_beta   90.00
_cell.angle_gamma   90.00
#
_symmetry.space_group_name_H-M   'P 1'
#
loop_
_entity.id
_entity.type
_entity.pdbx_description
1 polymer ?
#
loop_
_entity_poly.entity_id
_entity_poly.type
_entity_poly.pdbx_seq_one_letter_code
_entity_poly.pdbx_strand_id
1 'polypeptide(L)'
;MKRFISTVVLATILILGCSKEDTSTEDNQNSAPNKNLNRQATGSSANDLLSDNTFKSMVIELVYVEGFEPTQTAIDNFISFLTQRTFKPNGIMVEKRSIPSPEKESFTIEEIADIEREVRTKYNTDTEIAVWALFIDGKSSNDSGNSVTLGSAYWNTSFVIYEETIQDFSNSPLEPNRNVLETTVINHELGHILGLTDLGSDMQEDHEDADHPKHCNVEECLMYWSAETGAGIANMAGMNSAPQLDAFCLADLKANGGK
;
A
#
# COMPACT_ATOMS: atom_id res chain seq x y z
N MET A 1 25.41 20.96 -92.71
CA MET A 1 26.35 21.05 -91.57
C MET A 1 25.54 21.27 -90.31
N LYS A 2 25.78 20.43 -89.30
CA LYS A 2 25.59 20.59 -87.83
C LYS A 2 24.54 21.61 -87.34
N ARG A 3 23.44 21.16 -86.68
CA ARG A 3 23.23 21.07 -85.20
C ARG A 3 22.34 22.25 -84.72
N PHE A 4 21.52 22.25 -83.67
CA PHE A 4 21.26 21.41 -82.49
C PHE A 4 19.84 21.78 -81.93
N ILE A 5 19.27 20.86 -81.14
CA ILE A 5 17.96 20.86 -80.46
C ILE A 5 17.92 21.78 -79.22
N SER A 6 16.75 22.32 -78.84
CA SER A 6 16.33 22.34 -77.42
C SER A 6 14.82 22.52 -77.24
N THR A 7 14.22 21.58 -76.52
CA THR A 7 12.79 21.44 -76.20
C THR A 7 12.61 21.74 -74.71
N VAL A 8 11.63 22.57 -74.34
CA VAL A 8 11.22 22.76 -72.93
C VAL A 8 9.77 22.30 -72.82
N VAL A 9 9.52 21.25 -72.03
CA VAL A 9 8.17 20.78 -71.68
C VAL A 9 8.03 20.80 -70.16
N LEU A 10 6.97 21.48 -69.74
CA LEU A 10 6.53 21.76 -68.38
C LEU A 10 5.95 20.50 -67.72
N ALA A 11 6.39 20.19 -66.50
CA ALA A 11 5.97 19.03 -65.74
C ALA A 11 4.65 19.27 -64.98
N THR A 12 3.69 18.36 -65.16
CA THR A 12 2.44 18.29 -64.40
C THR A 12 2.53 17.14 -63.41
N ILE A 13 2.39 17.42 -62.11
CA ILE A 13 2.41 16.44 -61.03
C ILE A 13 0.98 15.91 -60.80
N LEU A 14 0.78 14.61 -60.98
CA LEU A 14 -0.42 13.87 -60.58
C LEU A 14 -0.10 13.10 -59.30
N ILE A 15 -0.79 13.42 -58.21
CA ILE A 15 -0.76 12.65 -56.96
C ILE A 15 -1.82 11.56 -57.02
N LEU A 16 -1.38 10.30 -56.96
CA LEU A 16 -2.22 9.11 -56.82
C LEU A 16 -2.41 8.80 -55.33
N GLY A 17 -3.66 8.79 -54.86
CA GLY A 17 -4.04 8.31 -53.53
C GLY A 17 -4.27 6.80 -53.53
N CYS A 18 -3.57 6.08 -52.66
CA CYS A 18 -3.83 4.67 -52.33
C CYS A 18 -4.61 4.60 -51.02
N SER A 19 -5.85 4.13 -51.07
CA SER A 19 -6.53 3.55 -49.90
C SER A 19 -6.02 2.13 -49.71
N LYS A 20 -5.46 1.84 -48.53
CA LYS A 20 -5.33 0.46 -48.03
C LYS A 20 -6.40 0.28 -46.95
N GLU A 21 -7.22 -0.73 -47.14
CA GLU A 21 -8.13 -1.27 -46.13
C GLU A 21 -7.29 -1.99 -45.08
N ASP A 22 -7.37 -1.55 -43.82
CA ASP A 22 -6.78 -2.29 -42.70
C ASP A 22 -7.80 -3.30 -42.18
N THR A 23 -7.51 -4.57 -42.45
CA THR A 23 -8.12 -5.72 -41.80
C THR A 23 -7.97 -5.62 -40.29
N SER A 24 -9.09 -5.59 -39.58
CA SER A 24 -9.17 -5.71 -38.13
C SER A 24 -8.69 -7.10 -37.69
N THR A 25 -7.43 -7.19 -37.28
CA THR A 25 -6.99 -8.25 -36.37
C THR A 25 -7.56 -7.95 -35.00
N GLU A 26 -8.47 -8.81 -34.53
CA GLU A 26 -8.86 -8.89 -33.12
C GLU A 26 -7.60 -9.21 -32.31
N ASP A 27 -6.98 -8.15 -31.80
CA ASP A 27 -5.83 -8.21 -30.95
C ASP A 27 -6.31 -8.60 -29.55
N ASN A 28 -6.01 -9.85 -29.16
CA ASN A 28 -6.30 -10.39 -27.84
C ASN A 28 -5.32 -9.71 -26.85
N GLN A 29 -5.63 -8.46 -26.50
CA GLN A 29 -4.82 -7.59 -25.66
C GLN A 29 -4.93 -8.06 -24.22
N ASN A 30 -4.00 -8.93 -23.81
CA ASN A 30 -3.65 -9.08 -22.40
C ASN A 30 -2.88 -7.81 -22.00
N SER A 31 -3.60 -6.70 -21.85
CA SER A 31 -3.02 -5.40 -21.52
C SER A 31 -2.28 -5.51 -20.18
N ALA A 32 -1.03 -5.03 -20.12
CA ALA A 32 -0.28 -5.00 -18.87
C ALA A 32 -1.11 -4.29 -17.77
N PRO A 33 -1.07 -4.77 -16.51
CA PRO A 33 -1.88 -4.20 -15.45
C PRO A 33 -1.59 -2.71 -15.27
N ASN A 34 -2.64 -1.90 -15.13
CA ASN A 34 -2.50 -0.46 -14.90
C ASN A 34 -2.00 -0.20 -13.48
N LYS A 35 -0.68 -0.09 -13.32
CA LYS A 35 -0.01 0.10 -12.03
C LYS A 35 -0.47 1.34 -11.25
N ASN A 36 -1.01 2.36 -11.92
CA ASN A 36 -1.49 3.58 -11.26
C ASN A 36 -2.72 3.32 -10.37
N LEU A 37 -3.45 2.22 -10.59
CA LEU A 37 -4.57 1.83 -9.72
C LEU A 37 -4.12 1.49 -8.30
N ASN A 38 -2.84 1.18 -8.10
CA ASN A 38 -2.25 0.88 -6.79
C ASN A 38 -1.44 2.05 -6.20
N ARG A 39 -1.48 3.23 -6.83
CA ARG A 39 -0.69 4.42 -6.45
C ARG A 39 -1.56 5.66 -6.32
N GLN A 40 -2.78 5.47 -5.81
CA GLN A 40 -3.71 6.55 -5.55
C GLN A 40 -3.53 7.06 -4.11
N ALA A 41 -4.29 8.09 -3.73
CA ALA A 41 -4.25 8.62 -2.37
C ALA A 41 -4.60 7.54 -1.33
N THR A 42 -3.88 7.50 -0.20
CA THR A 42 -4.18 6.60 0.93
C THR A 42 -5.68 6.64 1.27
N GLY A 43 -6.29 5.46 1.50
CA GLY A 43 -7.71 5.31 1.80
C GLY A 43 -8.65 5.35 0.58
N SER A 44 -8.21 5.78 -0.61
CA SER A 44 -9.11 5.93 -1.77
C SER A 44 -9.67 4.63 -2.33
N SER A 45 -9.09 3.48 -1.96
CA SER A 45 -9.57 2.14 -2.33
C SER A 45 -10.22 1.39 -1.16
N ALA A 46 -10.63 2.10 -0.10
CA ALA A 46 -11.24 1.49 1.09
C ALA A 46 -12.43 0.58 0.73
N ASN A 47 -13.40 1.05 -0.06
CA ASN A 47 -14.55 0.23 -0.46
C ASN A 47 -14.15 -1.01 -1.27
N ASP A 48 -13.17 -0.90 -2.16
CA ASP A 48 -12.65 -2.00 -2.98
C ASP A 48 -11.94 -3.07 -2.12
N LEU A 49 -11.24 -2.64 -1.07
CA LEU A 49 -10.60 -3.51 -0.09
C LEU A 49 -11.61 -4.17 0.87
N LEU A 50 -12.63 -3.42 1.29
CA LEU A 50 -13.63 -3.86 2.27
C LEU A 50 -14.71 -4.76 1.66
N SER A 51 -15.32 -4.35 0.56
CA SER A 51 -16.43 -5.04 -0.09
C SER A 51 -15.97 -6.12 -1.07
N ASP A 52 -16.90 -6.97 -1.51
CA ASP A 52 -16.64 -7.87 -2.62
C ASP A 52 -17.20 -7.33 -3.96
N ASN A 53 -17.58 -6.05 -4.06
CA ASN A 53 -18.27 -5.52 -5.25
C ASN A 53 -17.48 -5.73 -6.55
N THR A 54 -16.21 -5.33 -6.53
CA THR A 54 -15.27 -5.48 -7.67
C THR A 54 -14.35 -6.67 -7.44
N PHE A 55 -13.59 -6.65 -6.34
CA PHE A 55 -12.54 -7.61 -6.06
C PHE A 55 -13.02 -8.73 -5.14
N LYS A 56 -12.97 -9.97 -5.63
CA LYS A 56 -13.43 -11.17 -4.92
C LYS A 56 -12.32 -11.84 -4.10
N SER A 57 -11.06 -11.59 -4.44
CA SER A 57 -9.89 -12.01 -3.67
C SER A 57 -8.95 -10.83 -3.40
N MET A 58 -7.99 -11.06 -2.52
CA MET A 58 -6.90 -10.13 -2.22
C MET A 58 -5.57 -10.90 -2.22
N VAL A 59 -4.56 -10.31 -2.84
CA VAL A 59 -3.16 -10.75 -2.69
C VAL A 59 -2.40 -9.70 -1.88
N ILE A 60 -1.68 -10.15 -0.88
CA ILE A 60 -0.74 -9.35 -0.10
C ILE A 60 0.65 -9.70 -0.60
N GLU A 61 1.31 -8.79 -1.30
CA GLU A 61 2.73 -8.88 -1.61
C GLU A 61 3.51 -8.36 -0.40
N LEU A 62 4.01 -9.28 0.41
CA LEU A 62 4.80 -9.00 1.60
C LEU A 62 6.28 -9.08 1.24
N VAL A 63 6.93 -7.92 1.21
CA VAL A 63 8.34 -7.79 0.85
C VAL A 63 9.12 -7.32 2.05
N TYR A 64 10.28 -7.92 2.28
CA TYR A 64 11.10 -7.60 3.44
C TYR A 64 12.57 -7.59 3.06
N VAL A 65 13.37 -6.78 3.74
CA VAL A 65 14.83 -6.87 3.62
C VAL A 65 15.31 -8.13 4.35
N GLU A 66 16.32 -8.81 3.79
CA GLU A 66 16.91 -10.00 4.42
C GLU A 66 17.28 -9.75 5.89
N GLY A 67 16.72 -10.56 6.81
CA GLY A 67 16.87 -10.39 8.26
C GLY A 67 15.76 -9.59 8.95
N PHE A 68 14.89 -8.94 8.18
CA PHE A 68 13.77 -8.10 8.65
C PHE A 68 12.42 -8.68 8.24
N GLU A 69 12.34 -10.00 8.20
CA GLU A 69 11.07 -10.70 7.99
C GLU A 69 10.20 -10.53 9.24
N PRO A 70 8.93 -10.07 9.12
CA PRO A 70 8.04 -9.99 10.26
C PRO A 70 7.75 -11.38 10.81
N THR A 71 7.43 -11.46 12.10
CA THR A 71 7.11 -12.76 12.70
C THR A 71 5.89 -13.40 12.05
N GLN A 72 5.89 -14.73 11.99
CA GLN A 72 4.74 -15.47 11.46
C GLN A 72 3.46 -15.17 12.25
N THR A 73 3.55 -14.89 13.55
CA THR A 73 2.40 -14.50 14.37
C THR A 73 1.82 -13.16 13.93
N ALA A 74 2.64 -12.16 13.60
CA ALA A 74 2.15 -10.89 13.08
C ALA A 74 1.49 -11.04 11.71
N ILE A 75 2.05 -11.89 10.83
CA ILE A 75 1.43 -12.21 9.52
C ILE A 75 0.06 -12.88 9.73
N ASP A 76 -0.04 -13.86 10.63
CA ASP A 76 -1.30 -14.56 10.90
C ASP A 76 -2.36 -13.60 11.48
N ASN A 77 -1.94 -12.69 12.38
CA ASN A 77 -2.79 -11.66 12.95
C ASN A 77 -3.27 -10.65 11.89
N PHE A 78 -2.40 -10.28 10.96
CA PHE A 78 -2.72 -9.38 9.85
C PHE A 78 -3.80 -9.99 8.93
N ILE A 79 -3.63 -11.27 8.55
CA ILE A 79 -4.63 -12.00 7.76
C ILE A 79 -5.96 -12.12 8.54
N SER A 80 -5.89 -12.40 9.85
CA SER A 80 -7.06 -12.47 10.71
C SER A 80 -7.79 -11.13 10.80
N PHE A 81 -7.07 -10.03 10.93
CA PHE A 81 -7.62 -8.68 10.93
C PHE A 81 -8.37 -8.41 9.64
N LEU A 82 -7.75 -8.61 8.47
CA LEU A 82 -8.41 -8.46 7.17
C LEU A 82 -9.63 -9.36 7.00
N THR A 83 -9.52 -10.62 7.39
CA THR A 83 -10.62 -11.59 7.27
C THR A 83 -11.84 -11.18 8.09
N GLN A 84 -11.62 -10.55 9.24
CA GLN A 84 -12.69 -10.06 10.12
C GLN A 84 -13.34 -8.78 9.60
N ARG A 85 -12.66 -7.94 8.81
CA ARG A 85 -13.19 -6.64 8.33
C ARG A 85 -13.63 -6.65 6.86
N THR A 86 -13.16 -7.59 6.04
CA THR A 86 -13.38 -7.57 4.57
C THR A 86 -14.22 -8.74 4.07
N PHE A 87 -14.95 -8.53 2.98
CA PHE A 87 -15.60 -9.57 2.19
C PHE A 87 -14.73 -9.92 0.98
N LYS A 88 -14.00 -11.04 1.07
CA LYS A 88 -13.18 -11.60 -0.01
C LYS A 88 -13.50 -13.10 -0.17
N PRO A 89 -14.62 -13.45 -0.85
CA PRO A 89 -15.13 -14.83 -0.90
C PRO A 89 -14.16 -15.83 -1.56
N ASN A 90 -13.25 -15.36 -2.40
CA ASN A 90 -12.22 -16.19 -3.03
C ASN A 90 -10.92 -16.25 -2.21
N GLY A 91 -10.90 -15.66 -1.02
CA GLY A 91 -9.79 -15.74 -0.06
C GLY A 91 -8.81 -14.57 -0.13
N ILE A 92 -7.89 -14.59 0.85
CA ILE A 92 -6.76 -13.66 0.97
C ILE A 92 -5.50 -14.51 0.93
N MET A 93 -4.57 -14.18 0.04
CA MET A 93 -3.30 -14.89 -0.13
C MET A 93 -2.14 -13.97 0.23
N VAL A 94 -1.13 -14.50 0.93
CA VAL A 94 0.14 -13.79 1.18
C VAL A 94 1.22 -14.39 0.30
N GLU A 95 1.82 -13.55 -0.54
CA GLU A 95 3.04 -13.87 -1.28
C GLU A 95 4.21 -13.13 -0.64
N LYS A 96 5.10 -13.89 0.00
CA LYS A 96 6.22 -13.36 0.76
C LYS A 96 7.54 -13.59 0.02
N ARG A 97 8.41 -12.57 -0.03
CA ARG A 97 9.78 -12.67 -0.58
C ARG A 97 10.72 -11.62 0.01
N SER A 98 12.01 -11.93 0.04
CA SER A 98 13.04 -10.99 0.46
C SER A 98 13.54 -10.10 -0.69
N ILE A 99 14.17 -8.98 -0.33
CA ILE A 99 15.02 -8.13 -1.17
C ILE A 99 16.35 -7.87 -0.43
N PRO A 100 17.46 -7.59 -1.15
CA PRO A 100 18.68 -7.15 -0.49
C PRO A 100 18.48 -5.79 0.19
N SER A 101 19.32 -5.50 1.19
CA SER A 101 19.39 -4.18 1.83
C SER A 101 19.67 -3.09 0.79
N PRO A 102 18.95 -1.96 0.82
CA PRO A 102 19.32 -0.76 0.05
C PRO A 102 20.57 -0.03 0.59
N GLU A 103 21.22 -0.56 1.63
CA GLU A 103 22.43 -0.03 2.27
C GLU A 103 22.26 1.43 2.75
N LYS A 104 21.11 1.73 3.39
CA LYS A 104 20.78 3.08 3.86
C LYS A 104 20.14 3.09 5.25
N GLU A 105 20.60 3.99 6.11
CA GLU A 105 20.14 4.09 7.51
C GLU A 105 18.77 4.77 7.69
N SER A 106 18.29 5.56 6.71
CA SER A 106 16.99 6.25 6.83
C SER A 106 16.33 6.51 5.48
N PHE A 107 15.00 6.51 5.45
CA PHE A 107 14.22 6.60 4.21
C PHE A 107 13.14 7.67 4.28
N THR A 108 13.09 8.50 3.24
CA THR A 108 11.90 9.31 2.94
C THR A 108 10.82 8.43 2.32
N ILE A 109 9.56 8.87 2.39
CA ILE A 109 8.44 8.14 1.75
C ILE A 109 8.61 8.04 0.22
N GLU A 110 9.21 9.03 -0.44
CA GLU A 110 9.49 8.91 -1.88
C GLU A 110 10.51 7.80 -2.16
N GLU A 111 11.55 7.65 -1.35
CA GLU A 111 12.53 6.56 -1.53
C GLU A 111 11.91 5.19 -1.28
N ILE A 112 11.00 5.08 -0.32
CA ILE A 112 10.17 3.87 -0.12
C ILE A 112 9.31 3.60 -1.36
N ALA A 113 8.67 4.63 -1.91
CA ALA A 113 7.88 4.54 -3.12
C ALA A 113 8.75 4.14 -4.35
N ASP A 114 9.99 4.62 -4.46
CA ASP A 114 10.97 4.19 -5.47
C ASP A 114 11.24 2.70 -5.39
N ILE A 115 11.48 2.17 -4.19
CA ILE A 115 11.67 0.73 -3.96
C ILE A 115 10.44 -0.05 -4.45
N GLU A 116 9.22 0.34 -4.04
CA GLU A 116 8.00 -0.31 -4.52
C GLU A 116 7.90 -0.24 -6.06
N ARG A 117 8.19 0.92 -6.67
CA ARG A 117 8.13 1.09 -8.13
C ARG A 117 9.04 0.12 -8.87
N GLU A 118 10.21 -0.13 -8.32
CA GLU A 118 11.23 -1.02 -8.88
C GLU A 118 10.86 -2.49 -8.68
N VAL A 119 10.47 -2.87 -7.45
CA VAL A 119 10.38 -4.29 -7.09
C VAL A 119 8.97 -4.85 -7.05
N ARG A 120 7.89 -4.06 -6.96
CA ARG A 120 6.51 -4.58 -6.85
C ARG A 120 6.10 -5.38 -8.07
N THR A 121 5.61 -6.60 -7.83
CA THR A 121 5.24 -7.57 -8.87
C THR A 121 3.74 -7.84 -8.96
N LYS A 122 2.96 -7.56 -7.90
CA LYS A 122 1.52 -7.76 -7.84
C LYS A 122 0.77 -6.44 -7.93
N TYR A 123 -0.20 -6.39 -8.84
CA TYR A 123 -1.05 -5.22 -9.09
C TYR A 123 -2.50 -5.69 -9.24
N ASN A 124 -3.44 -4.75 -9.13
CA ASN A 124 -4.85 -5.07 -9.30
C ASN A 124 -5.11 -5.73 -10.66
N THR A 125 -5.91 -6.79 -10.64
CA THR A 125 -6.48 -7.43 -11.83
C THR A 125 -7.98 -7.16 -11.87
N ASP A 126 -8.72 -7.78 -12.78
CA ASP A 126 -10.18 -7.56 -12.85
C ASP A 126 -10.93 -8.01 -11.59
N THR A 127 -10.39 -8.99 -10.84
CA THR A 127 -11.11 -9.61 -9.71
C THR A 127 -10.28 -9.78 -8.43
N GLU A 128 -9.00 -9.41 -8.46
CA GLU A 128 -8.09 -9.46 -7.31
C GLU A 128 -7.46 -8.09 -7.05
N ILE A 129 -7.57 -7.61 -5.81
CA ILE A 129 -6.89 -6.39 -5.34
C ILE A 129 -5.54 -6.76 -4.71
N ALA A 130 -4.50 -6.00 -5.04
CA ALA A 130 -3.14 -6.23 -4.53
C ALA A 130 -2.79 -5.21 -3.44
N VAL A 131 -2.40 -5.69 -2.27
CA VAL A 131 -1.84 -4.91 -1.16
C VAL A 131 -0.32 -5.12 -1.11
N TRP A 132 0.42 -4.04 -0.90
CA TRP A 132 1.87 -4.03 -0.75
C TRP A 132 2.24 -3.72 0.70
N ALA A 133 3.09 -4.56 1.28
CA ALA A 133 3.64 -4.39 2.61
C ALA A 133 5.17 -4.53 2.55
N LEU A 134 5.90 -3.46 2.82
CA LEU A 134 7.37 -3.46 2.85
C LEU A 134 7.88 -3.43 4.29
N PHE A 135 8.81 -4.32 4.64
CA PHE A 135 9.53 -4.32 5.91
C PHE A 135 11.00 -3.94 5.65
N ILE A 136 11.39 -2.74 6.07
CA ILE A 136 12.67 -2.11 5.69
C ILE A 136 13.70 -2.10 6.83
N ASP A 137 14.97 -2.18 6.47
CA ASP A 137 16.14 -2.17 7.37
C ASP A 137 16.73 -0.76 7.56
N GLY A 138 15.85 0.20 7.81
CA GLY A 138 16.22 1.57 8.13
C GLY A 138 15.07 2.27 8.83
N LYS A 139 15.32 3.48 9.32
CA LYS A 139 14.31 4.28 10.02
C LYS A 139 13.62 5.32 9.13
N SER A 140 12.60 5.98 9.63
CA SER A 140 11.98 7.09 8.93
C SER A 140 12.91 8.32 8.90
N SER A 141 12.96 9.02 7.78
CA SER A 141 13.66 10.32 7.71
C SER A 141 12.99 11.40 8.56
N ASN A 142 11.75 11.17 9.01
CA ASN A 142 10.99 12.09 9.86
C ASN A 142 11.31 11.93 11.34
N ASP A 143 12.08 10.91 11.72
CA ASP A 143 12.48 10.69 13.11
C ASP A 143 13.27 11.89 13.65
N SER A 144 12.91 12.35 14.84
CA SER A 144 13.54 13.51 15.47
C SER A 144 13.54 13.39 16.99
N GLY A 145 14.74 13.36 17.58
CA GLY A 145 14.90 13.20 19.02
C GLY A 145 14.29 11.89 19.50
N ASN A 146 13.22 11.97 20.31
CA ASN A 146 12.47 10.82 20.82
C ASN A 146 11.20 10.52 20.00
N SER A 147 10.92 11.31 18.95
CA SER A 147 9.83 11.04 18.02
C SER A 147 10.32 10.05 16.98
N VAL A 148 9.69 8.89 16.93
CA VAL A 148 10.07 7.78 16.06
C VAL A 148 8.81 7.27 15.36
N THR A 149 8.88 7.08 14.04
CA THR A 149 7.80 6.53 13.20
C THR A 149 8.08 5.05 12.92
N LEU A 150 7.08 4.19 13.16
CA LEU A 150 7.23 2.73 13.02
C LEU A 150 6.63 2.17 11.74
N GLY A 151 5.68 2.88 11.15
CA GLY A 151 5.06 2.53 9.88
C GLY A 151 4.60 3.78 9.15
N SER A 152 4.22 3.60 7.88
CA SER A 152 3.55 4.65 7.11
C SER A 152 2.77 4.07 5.93
N ALA A 153 1.48 4.38 5.85
CA ALA A 153 0.64 4.19 4.67
C ALA A 153 0.78 5.37 3.70
N TYR A 154 1.29 5.13 2.50
CA TYR A 154 1.65 6.19 1.54
C TYR A 154 0.91 6.15 0.20
N TRP A 155 0.30 5.03 -0.16
CA TRP A 155 -0.65 4.92 -1.28
C TRP A 155 -1.86 4.10 -0.87
N ASN A 156 -2.94 4.17 -1.66
CA ASN A 156 -4.20 3.45 -1.45
C ASN A 156 -4.08 1.94 -1.20
N THR A 157 -2.95 1.31 -1.55
CA THR A 157 -2.70 -0.12 -1.31
C THR A 157 -1.29 -0.42 -0.81
N SER A 158 -0.57 0.57 -0.28
CA SER A 158 0.85 0.41 0.06
C SER A 158 1.20 1.06 1.39
N PHE A 159 1.87 0.27 2.22
CA PHE A 159 2.47 0.75 3.46
C PHE A 159 3.87 0.16 3.67
N VAL A 160 4.65 0.85 4.49
CA VAL A 160 5.97 0.41 4.96
C VAL A 160 5.95 0.24 6.47
N ILE A 161 6.73 -0.71 6.95
CA ILE A 161 7.05 -0.96 8.34
C ILE A 161 8.57 -0.80 8.50
N TYR A 162 8.99 0.10 9.39
CA TYR A 162 10.39 0.34 9.73
C TYR A 162 10.86 -0.76 10.69
N GLU A 163 11.04 -1.96 10.15
CA GLU A 163 11.24 -3.18 10.94
C GLU A 163 12.55 -3.15 11.73
N GLU A 164 13.60 -2.47 11.27
CA GLU A 164 14.81 -2.24 12.10
C GLU A 164 14.47 -1.50 13.39
N THR A 165 13.61 -0.49 13.30
CA THR A 165 13.21 0.31 14.45
C THR A 165 12.32 -0.50 15.40
N ILE A 166 11.38 -1.28 14.87
CA ILE A 166 10.64 -2.25 15.69
C ILE A 166 11.64 -3.23 16.34
N GLN A 167 12.69 -3.65 15.61
CA GLN A 167 13.80 -4.48 16.10
C GLN A 167 14.45 -3.94 17.35
N ASP A 168 14.90 -2.71 17.29
CA ASP A 168 15.52 -2.03 18.41
C ASP A 168 14.60 -1.86 19.61
N PHE A 169 13.28 -1.77 19.42
CA PHE A 169 12.30 -1.65 20.50
C PHE A 169 11.76 -2.97 21.06
N SER A 170 12.22 -4.14 20.60
CA SER A 170 11.73 -5.43 21.10
C SER A 170 12.75 -6.57 21.09
N ASN A 171 14.02 -6.23 21.30
CA ASN A 171 15.15 -7.15 21.40
C ASN A 171 15.56 -7.48 22.86
N SER A 172 14.95 -6.84 23.87
CA SER A 172 15.23 -7.07 25.30
C SER A 172 14.03 -7.63 26.08
N PRO A 173 14.23 -8.41 27.18
CA PRO A 173 13.12 -8.96 27.97
C PRO A 173 12.22 -7.94 28.69
N LEU A 174 12.68 -6.70 28.85
CA LEU A 174 11.91 -5.59 29.45
C LEU A 174 11.20 -4.73 28.40
N GLU A 175 11.46 -4.98 27.13
CA GLU A 175 10.83 -4.29 26.01
C GLU A 175 9.52 -4.99 25.60
N PRO A 176 8.66 -4.32 24.83
CA PRO A 176 7.44 -4.91 24.31
C PRO A 176 7.67 -6.18 23.50
N ASN A 177 6.65 -7.03 23.45
CA ASN A 177 6.70 -8.25 22.66
C ASN A 177 6.70 -7.89 21.16
N ARG A 178 7.74 -8.34 20.44
CA ARG A 178 7.89 -8.25 18.98
C ARG A 178 6.58 -8.42 18.22
N ASN A 179 5.91 -9.55 18.44
CA ASN A 179 4.70 -9.93 17.71
C ASN A 179 3.56 -8.93 17.97
N VAL A 180 3.45 -8.44 19.21
CA VAL A 180 2.44 -7.44 19.59
C VAL A 180 2.72 -6.11 18.91
N LEU A 181 3.99 -5.71 18.85
CA LEU A 181 4.43 -4.45 18.24
C LEU A 181 4.21 -4.48 16.73
N GLU A 182 4.72 -5.49 16.03
CA GLU A 182 4.48 -5.72 14.60
C GLU A 182 2.98 -5.76 14.29
N THR A 183 2.19 -6.55 15.05
CA THR A 183 0.74 -6.65 14.83
C THR A 183 0.04 -5.30 14.98
N THR A 184 0.48 -4.47 15.93
CA THR A 184 -0.13 -3.16 16.18
C THR A 184 0.15 -2.22 15.02
N VAL A 185 1.42 -2.06 14.63
CA VAL A 185 1.81 -1.15 13.55
C VAL A 185 1.23 -1.60 12.21
N ILE A 186 1.34 -2.90 11.86
CA ILE A 186 0.78 -3.43 10.60
C ILE A 186 -0.72 -3.16 10.51
N ASN A 187 -1.48 -3.42 11.57
CA ASN A 187 -2.93 -3.22 11.54
C ASN A 187 -3.32 -1.73 11.60
N HIS A 188 -2.51 -0.88 12.22
CA HIS A 188 -2.69 0.58 12.22
C HIS A 188 -2.55 1.14 10.80
N GLU A 189 -1.43 0.83 10.13
CA GLU A 189 -1.22 1.26 8.73
C GLU A 189 -2.30 0.71 7.81
N LEU A 190 -2.69 -0.54 8.01
CA LEU A 190 -3.81 -1.10 7.27
C LEU A 190 -5.12 -0.34 7.54
N GLY A 191 -5.34 0.14 8.76
CA GLY A 191 -6.49 1.00 9.08
C GLY A 191 -6.54 2.25 8.20
N HIS A 192 -5.41 2.93 8.01
CA HIS A 192 -5.28 4.04 7.05
C HIS A 192 -5.57 3.62 5.61
N ILE A 193 -5.07 2.46 5.19
CA ILE A 193 -5.34 1.88 3.87
C ILE A 193 -6.83 1.55 3.68
N LEU A 194 -7.51 1.11 4.75
CA LEU A 194 -8.96 0.90 4.81
C LEU A 194 -9.76 2.21 5.01
N GLY A 195 -9.08 3.36 4.96
CA GLY A 195 -9.70 4.69 4.94
C GLY A 195 -10.01 5.28 6.32
N LEU A 196 -9.51 4.68 7.42
CA LEU A 196 -9.63 5.22 8.77
C LEU A 196 -8.48 6.18 9.10
N THR A 197 -8.67 7.28 9.80
CA THR A 197 -9.91 8.03 10.06
C THR A 197 -9.93 9.23 9.09
N ASP A 198 -11.06 9.52 8.47
CA ASP A 198 -11.21 10.59 7.46
C ASP A 198 -10.22 10.52 6.26
N LEU A 199 -9.79 9.32 5.88
CA LEU A 199 -8.89 9.08 4.74
C LEU A 199 -9.58 8.50 3.50
N GLY A 200 -10.82 8.02 3.65
CA GLY A 200 -11.59 7.47 2.53
C GLY A 200 -12.81 6.64 2.94
N SER A 201 -12.87 6.22 4.20
CA SER A 201 -14.11 5.76 4.82
C SER A 201 -14.74 6.93 5.56
N ASP A 202 -15.96 7.32 5.17
CA ASP A 202 -16.67 8.42 5.82
C ASP A 202 -16.91 8.09 7.31
N MET A 203 -16.59 9.04 8.18
CA MET A 203 -16.85 8.91 9.60
C MET A 203 -18.37 8.92 9.87
N GLN A 204 -18.85 7.94 10.63
CA GLN A 204 -20.27 7.86 11.03
C GLN A 204 -20.60 8.77 12.21
N GLU A 205 -19.61 9.03 13.05
CA GLU A 205 -19.61 9.99 14.15
C GLU A 205 -18.23 10.67 14.16
N ASP A 206 -18.12 11.88 14.70
CA ASP A 206 -16.82 12.55 14.79
C ASP A 206 -15.95 11.88 15.86
N HIS A 207 -14.87 11.23 15.43
CA HIS A 207 -13.89 10.59 16.31
C HIS A 207 -12.45 10.85 15.85
N GLU A 208 -12.21 11.83 14.98
CA GLU A 208 -10.84 12.22 14.64
C GLU A 208 -10.19 12.96 15.83
N ASP A 209 -8.90 12.69 16.06
CA ASP A 209 -8.08 13.46 16.97
C ASP A 209 -7.70 14.81 16.31
N ALA A 210 -8.17 15.90 16.91
CA ALA A 210 -7.95 17.25 16.40
C ALA A 210 -6.47 17.69 16.44
N ASP A 211 -5.67 17.12 17.36
CA ASP A 211 -4.23 17.40 17.49
C ASP A 211 -3.40 16.43 16.63
N HIS A 212 -3.97 15.26 16.30
CA HIS A 212 -3.34 14.23 15.46
C HIS A 212 -4.27 13.79 14.32
N PRO A 213 -4.43 14.62 13.27
CA PRO A 213 -5.31 14.30 12.15
C PRO A 213 -5.04 12.91 11.57
N LYS A 214 -6.09 12.27 11.06
CA LYS A 214 -6.16 10.90 10.53
C LYS A 214 -6.07 9.79 11.57
N HIS A 215 -6.05 10.15 12.85
CA HIS A 215 -6.09 9.20 13.96
C HIS A 215 -7.39 9.33 14.74
N CYS A 216 -7.75 8.26 15.44
CA CYS A 216 -8.90 8.24 16.31
C CYS A 216 -8.59 8.93 17.64
N ASN A 217 -9.56 9.64 18.23
CA ASN A 217 -9.45 10.31 19.53
C ASN A 217 -9.73 9.40 20.74
N VAL A 218 -10.04 8.12 20.50
CA VAL A 218 -10.22 7.11 21.55
C VAL A 218 -8.87 6.47 21.88
N GLU A 219 -8.33 6.76 23.08
CA GLU A 219 -6.97 6.33 23.49
C GLU A 219 -6.71 4.82 23.38
N GLU A 220 -7.72 3.99 23.63
CA GLU A 220 -7.63 2.52 23.58
C GLU A 220 -7.85 1.95 22.16
N CYS A 221 -8.17 2.80 21.19
CA CYS A 221 -8.36 2.38 19.81
C CYS A 221 -7.01 2.05 19.16
N LEU A 222 -6.99 1.02 18.33
CA LEU A 222 -5.87 0.72 17.45
C LEU A 222 -5.46 1.92 16.59
N MET A 223 -6.42 2.76 16.16
CA MET A 223 -6.15 3.96 15.35
C MET A 223 -5.75 5.19 16.18
N TYR A 224 -5.52 5.06 17.48
CA TYR A 224 -4.96 6.14 18.27
C TYR A 224 -3.52 6.42 17.85
N TRP A 225 -3.15 7.69 17.66
CA TRP A 225 -1.87 8.11 17.06
C TRP A 225 -0.62 7.50 17.71
N SER A 226 -0.68 7.19 19.01
CA SER A 226 0.49 6.67 19.71
C SER A 226 0.88 5.25 19.26
N ALA A 227 -0.03 4.50 18.62
CA ALA A 227 0.18 3.11 18.17
C ALA A 227 1.32 2.96 17.14
N GLU A 228 1.67 4.02 16.41
CA GLU A 228 2.76 4.04 15.42
C GLU A 228 4.00 4.84 15.88
N THR A 229 4.05 5.27 17.16
CA THR A 229 5.14 6.12 17.68
C THR A 229 5.96 5.45 18.76
N GLY A 230 7.27 5.71 18.79
CA GLY A 230 8.19 5.24 19.84
C GLY A 230 7.73 5.53 21.28
N ALA A 231 7.06 6.65 21.51
CA ALA A 231 6.52 7.02 22.82
C ALA A 231 5.34 6.13 23.25
N GLY A 232 4.47 5.74 22.31
CA GLY A 232 3.37 4.81 22.57
C GLY A 232 3.86 3.38 22.83
N ILE A 233 4.95 2.96 22.19
CA ILE A 233 5.55 1.62 22.40
C ILE A 233 5.95 1.39 23.86
N ALA A 234 6.49 2.40 24.55
CA ALA A 234 6.87 2.26 25.95
C ALA A 234 5.66 1.87 26.83
N ASN A 235 4.46 2.31 26.46
CA ASN A 235 3.21 1.96 27.14
C ASN A 235 2.71 0.55 26.77
N MET A 236 3.25 -0.06 25.71
CA MET A 236 2.96 -1.44 25.31
C MET A 236 3.78 -2.48 26.08
N ALA A 237 4.71 -2.06 26.92
CA ALA A 237 5.49 -2.97 27.76
C ALA A 237 4.56 -3.76 28.69
N GLY A 238 4.57 -5.10 28.56
CA GLY A 238 3.69 -5.99 29.33
C GLY A 238 2.32 -6.24 28.71
N MET A 239 2.00 -5.66 27.54
CA MET A 239 0.83 -6.06 26.76
C MET A 239 1.02 -7.46 26.17
N ASN A 240 -0.05 -8.26 26.19
CA ASN A 240 -0.06 -9.62 25.62
C ASN A 240 -0.77 -9.70 24.26
N SER A 241 -1.37 -8.60 23.81
CA SER A 241 -2.14 -8.52 22.57
C SER A 241 -2.15 -7.09 22.04
N ALA A 242 -2.23 -6.93 20.71
CA ALA A 242 -2.38 -5.63 20.08
C ALA A 242 -3.74 -4.97 20.42
N PRO A 243 -3.80 -3.62 20.51
CA PRO A 243 -5.06 -2.88 20.58
C PRO A 243 -6.03 -3.27 19.45
N GLN A 244 -7.31 -3.02 19.65
CA GLN A 244 -8.36 -3.32 18.68
C GLN A 244 -9.01 -2.02 18.19
N LEU A 245 -9.63 -2.06 17.01
CA LEU A 245 -10.48 -0.96 16.56
C LEU A 245 -11.64 -0.78 17.55
N ASP A 246 -11.90 0.47 17.93
CA ASP A 246 -13.06 0.81 18.73
C ASP A 246 -14.37 0.76 17.92
N ALA A 247 -15.51 1.02 18.57
CA ALA A 247 -16.82 0.93 17.95
C ALA A 247 -17.06 1.93 16.80
N PHE A 248 -16.48 3.13 16.85
CA PHE A 248 -16.61 4.16 15.82
C PHE A 248 -15.81 3.79 14.57
N CYS A 249 -14.52 3.43 14.73
CA CYS A 249 -13.72 2.93 13.62
C CYS A 249 -14.35 1.70 12.94
N LEU A 250 -14.93 0.79 13.73
CA LEU A 250 -15.66 -0.36 13.18
C LEU A 250 -16.95 0.05 12.44
N ALA A 251 -17.64 1.10 12.89
CA ALA A 251 -18.84 1.61 12.23
C ALA A 251 -18.52 2.20 10.86
N ASP A 252 -17.43 2.94 10.73
CA ASP A 252 -16.96 3.51 9.46
C ASP A 252 -16.65 2.42 8.44
N LEU A 253 -15.90 1.39 8.83
CA LEU A 253 -15.58 0.26 7.94
C LEU A 253 -16.85 -0.47 7.47
N LYS A 254 -17.82 -0.69 8.37
CA LYS A 254 -19.11 -1.31 8.03
C LYS A 254 -19.92 -0.47 7.07
N ALA A 255 -20.00 0.84 7.31
CA ALA A 255 -20.69 1.77 6.44
C ALA A 255 -20.05 1.81 5.03
N ASN A 256 -18.74 1.61 4.94
CA ASN A 256 -18.00 1.53 3.69
C ASN A 256 -17.91 0.11 3.08
N GLY A 257 -18.82 -0.80 3.46
CA GLY A 257 -18.96 -2.12 2.82
C GLY A 257 -18.13 -3.25 3.45
N GLY A 258 -17.54 -3.02 4.63
CA GLY A 258 -16.89 -4.03 5.46
C GLY A 258 -17.86 -4.84 6.34
N LYS A 259 -17.30 -5.78 7.09
CA LYS A 259 -18.03 -6.71 7.99
C LYS A 259 -18.40 -6.10 9.35
#